data_AF-A0A1C2I9Q0-F1
#
_entry.id   AF-A0A1C2I9Q0-F1
#
_cell.length_a   1.000
_cell.length_b   1.000
_cell.length_c   1.000
_cell.angle_alpha   90.00
_cell.angle_beta   90.00
_cell.angle_gamma   90.00
#
_symmetry.space_group_name_H-M   'P 1'
#
loop_
_entity.id
_entity.type
_entity.pdbx_description
1 polymer ?
#
loop_
_entity_poly.entity_id
_entity_poly.type
_entity_poly.pdbx_seq_one_letter_code
_entity_poly.pdbx_strand_id
1 'polypeptide(L)'
;MQHYTRVLTQRFPHAKFIVIDEVAGAAEALDGGALEGADVLRLYGETPNTWRGLCEHLKVAPPIAPYPSVRYFGQRRYRSASVDELTTRPAKQLRHDQSPWIVEPRASWKGIRASAFNQMEASFSSRVIFEDNLADIQPARWLLRNDTFPGNLGLFRPANVIPQLSGGLSLTVIKEPLGVRNLSAAAVSSRSNFLFGRFEVALQATNVPGLVTGFFLHRESPRQEIDVEITGNRPDRLLVNVFYNPGSEGAKFDYGYRGTPVSIPLGFDASKTLHRFAIEWDPCFVRWFVDGELVHCRVTWGPTPIPHLPMTLHVNTWPTRSHELAGRLALRALPASAIVRRISVDSFNADTRPQLASVPEDI
;
A
#
# COMPACT_ATOMS: atom_id res chain seq x y z
N MET A 1 15.67 27.39 3.43
CA MET A 1 15.64 26.78 2.08
C MET A 1 16.89 27.16 1.29
N GLN A 2 17.16 28.46 1.11
CA GLN A 2 18.33 29.01 0.39
C GLN A 2 19.67 28.35 0.69
N HIS A 3 20.03 28.15 1.97
CA HIS A 3 21.29 27.50 2.35
C HIS A 3 21.41 26.08 1.77
N TYR A 4 20.36 25.26 1.91
CA TYR A 4 20.36 23.90 1.37
C TYR A 4 20.41 23.88 -0.16
N THR A 5 19.70 24.79 -0.82
CA THR A 5 19.72 24.93 -2.27
C THR A 5 21.13 25.27 -2.77
N ARG A 6 21.85 26.19 -2.12
CA ARG A 6 23.25 26.51 -2.45
C ARG A 6 24.20 25.32 -2.23
N VAL A 7 24.02 24.57 -1.16
CA VAL A 7 24.82 23.35 -0.91
C VAL A 7 24.59 22.33 -2.02
N LEU A 8 23.35 22.17 -2.50
CA LEU A 8 23.04 21.24 -3.58
C LEU A 8 23.64 21.68 -4.92
N THR A 9 23.53 22.95 -5.30
CA THR A 9 24.13 23.46 -6.55
C THR A 9 25.64 23.36 -6.56
N GLN A 10 26.31 23.63 -5.43
CA GLN A 10 27.75 23.44 -5.30
C GLN A 10 28.18 21.98 -5.38
N ARG A 11 27.43 21.08 -4.75
CA ARG A 11 27.76 19.65 -4.70
C ARG A 11 27.45 18.93 -6.02
N PHE A 12 26.46 19.42 -6.76
CA PHE A 12 26.00 18.84 -8.01
C PHE A 12 25.91 19.92 -9.10
N PRO A 13 27.05 20.41 -9.61
CA PRO A 13 27.09 21.53 -10.56
C PRO A 13 26.44 21.21 -11.92
N HIS A 14 26.25 19.93 -12.23
CA HIS A 14 25.58 19.47 -13.44
C HIS A 14 24.16 18.95 -13.19
N ALA A 15 23.62 19.12 -11.98
CA ALA A 15 22.25 18.74 -11.70
C ALA A 15 21.27 19.65 -12.45
N LYS A 16 20.20 19.03 -12.93
CA LYS A 16 19.01 19.70 -13.44
C LYS A 16 18.04 19.91 -12.29
N PHE A 17 17.62 21.14 -12.07
CA PHE A 17 16.71 21.53 -11.00
C PHE A 17 15.31 21.75 -11.57
N ILE A 18 14.30 21.19 -10.92
CA ILE A 18 12.90 21.41 -11.30
C ILE A 18 12.22 22.09 -10.12
N VAL A 19 11.67 23.28 -10.35
CA VAL A 19 10.91 24.05 -9.37
C VAL A 19 9.46 24.10 -9.84
N ILE A 20 8.54 23.76 -8.94
CA ILE A 20 7.10 23.77 -9.21
C ILE A 20 6.46 24.77 -8.25
N ASP A 21 5.87 25.82 -8.83
CA ASP A 21 5.23 26.92 -8.12
C ASP A 21 3.71 26.84 -8.22
N GLU A 22 3.01 27.09 -7.10
CA GLU A 22 1.54 27.29 -7.11
C GLU A 22 1.18 28.68 -7.67
N VAL A 23 2.01 29.69 -7.41
CA VAL A 23 1.85 31.07 -7.88
C VAL A 23 3.17 31.52 -8.52
N ALA A 24 3.09 32.08 -9.73
CA ALA A 24 4.27 32.56 -10.44
C ALA A 24 5.11 33.52 -9.59
N GLY A 25 6.42 33.25 -9.48
CA GLY A 25 7.39 34.08 -8.75
C GLY A 25 7.53 33.79 -7.24
N ALA A 26 6.71 32.89 -6.67
CA ALA A 26 6.77 32.58 -5.24
C ALA A 26 8.07 31.85 -4.83
N ALA A 27 8.53 30.84 -5.58
CA ALA A 27 9.81 30.19 -5.29
C ALA A 27 11.04 31.04 -5.60
N GLU A 28 10.97 31.99 -6.54
CA GLU A 28 12.06 32.94 -6.80
C GLU A 28 12.34 33.82 -5.58
N ALA A 29 11.28 34.29 -4.92
CA ALA A 29 11.42 35.01 -3.66
C ALA A 29 12.01 34.12 -2.53
N LEU A 30 11.74 32.81 -2.55
CA LEU A 30 12.21 31.86 -1.54
C LEU A 30 13.63 31.34 -1.79
N ASP A 31 14.08 31.24 -3.04
CA ASP A 31 15.42 30.77 -3.40
C ASP A 31 16.48 31.87 -3.26
N GLY A 32 16.09 33.15 -3.32
CA GLY A 32 16.99 34.30 -3.11
C GLY A 32 18.24 34.25 -3.99
N GLY A 33 18.11 33.81 -5.24
CA GLY A 33 19.22 33.66 -6.20
C GLY A 33 20.09 32.43 -5.98
N ALA A 34 19.73 31.51 -5.09
CA ALA A 34 20.51 30.28 -4.82
C ALA A 34 20.64 29.34 -6.04
N LEU A 35 19.77 29.49 -7.04
CA LEU A 35 19.78 28.72 -8.29
C LEU A 35 20.35 29.51 -9.48
N GLU A 36 20.88 30.71 -9.26
CA GLU A 36 21.46 31.53 -10.32
C GLU A 36 22.64 30.79 -10.99
N GLY A 37 22.61 30.70 -12.32
CA GLY A 37 23.61 29.95 -13.11
C GLY A 37 23.42 28.43 -13.14
N ALA A 38 22.43 27.86 -12.44
CA ALA A 38 22.10 26.43 -12.53
C ALA A 38 21.17 26.13 -13.71
N ASP A 39 21.14 24.87 -14.15
CA ASP A 39 20.21 24.38 -15.17
C ASP A 39 18.84 24.12 -14.52
N VAL A 40 17.90 25.06 -14.66
CA VAL A 40 16.62 25.08 -13.93
C VAL A 40 15.43 25.11 -14.88
N LEU A 41 14.46 24.23 -14.65
CA LEU A 41 13.11 24.33 -15.20
C LEU A 41 12.14 24.82 -14.12
N ARG A 42 11.38 25.87 -14.43
CA ARG A 42 10.28 26.34 -13.57
C ARG A 42 8.94 25.99 -14.21
N LEU A 43 8.10 25.31 -13.44
CA LEU A 43 6.74 24.93 -13.82
C LEU A 43 5.75 25.67 -12.90
N TYR A 44 4.64 26.14 -13.46
CA TYR A 44 3.64 26.95 -12.75
C TYR A 44 2.27 26.29 -12.87
N GLY A 45 1.64 26.00 -11.73
CA GLY A 45 0.22 25.59 -11.62
C GLY A 45 -0.29 24.62 -12.70
N GLU A 46 -1.59 24.71 -13.01
CA GLU A 46 -2.30 23.89 -14.01
C GLU A 46 -1.96 24.30 -15.46
N THR A 47 -0.68 24.51 -15.80
CA THR A 47 -0.31 24.77 -17.19
C THR A 47 -0.51 23.50 -18.04
N PRO A 48 -1.23 23.57 -19.18
CA PRO A 48 -1.71 22.40 -19.91
C PRO A 48 -0.64 21.60 -20.70
N ASN A 49 0.67 21.81 -20.48
CA ASN A 49 1.75 21.14 -21.23
C ASN A 49 3.03 20.87 -20.41
N THR A 50 2.88 20.54 -19.14
CA THR A 50 3.99 20.23 -18.20
C THR A 50 4.88 19.06 -18.63
N TRP A 51 4.37 18.06 -19.37
CA TRP A 51 5.25 17.01 -19.93
C TRP A 51 6.24 17.56 -20.94
N ARG A 52 5.84 18.48 -21.82
CA ARG A 52 6.72 19.03 -22.84
C ARG A 52 7.94 19.70 -22.20
N GLY A 53 7.69 20.66 -21.30
CA GLY A 53 8.76 21.40 -20.63
C GLY A 53 9.69 20.48 -19.83
N LEU A 54 9.11 19.51 -19.10
CA LEU A 54 9.91 18.55 -18.33
C LEU A 54 10.76 17.64 -19.23
N CYS A 55 10.18 17.11 -20.30
CA CYS A 55 10.84 16.15 -21.19
C CYS A 55 11.91 16.81 -22.06
N GLU A 56 11.66 18.03 -22.56
CA GLU A 56 12.68 18.83 -23.27
C GLU A 56 13.84 19.20 -22.35
N HIS A 57 13.56 19.61 -21.11
CA HIS A 57 14.59 19.95 -20.12
C HIS A 57 15.43 18.73 -19.72
N LEU A 58 14.79 17.57 -19.49
CA LEU A 58 15.47 16.33 -19.13
C LEU A 58 16.04 15.58 -20.34
N LYS A 59 15.72 16.00 -21.58
CA LYS A 59 16.10 15.34 -22.85
C LYS A 59 15.62 13.89 -22.92
N VAL A 60 14.37 13.66 -22.56
CA VAL A 60 13.72 12.33 -22.59
C VAL A 60 12.44 12.38 -23.43
N ALA A 61 11.97 11.22 -23.90
CA ALA A 61 10.68 11.15 -24.58
C ALA A 61 9.52 11.32 -23.58
N PRO A 62 8.43 12.03 -23.96
CA PRO A 62 7.26 12.14 -23.12
C PRO A 62 6.58 10.77 -22.92
N PRO A 63 6.03 10.50 -21.73
CA PRO A 63 5.30 9.26 -21.48
C PRO A 63 3.97 9.25 -22.23
N ILE A 64 3.41 8.06 -22.45
CA ILE A 64 2.08 7.88 -23.04
C ILE A 64 0.92 8.29 -22.11
N ALA A 65 1.22 8.51 -20.82
CA ALA A 65 0.24 8.88 -19.82
C ALA A 65 0.06 10.40 -19.75
N PRO A 66 -1.15 10.91 -19.42
CA PRO A 66 -1.34 12.33 -19.15
C PRO A 66 -0.44 12.78 -18.00
N TYR A 67 -0.17 14.09 -17.91
CA TYR A 67 0.58 14.62 -16.79
C TYR A 67 -0.21 14.38 -15.49
N PRO A 68 0.44 13.89 -14.42
CA PRO A 68 -0.27 13.46 -13.22
C PRO A 68 -0.97 14.65 -12.57
N SER A 69 -2.29 14.57 -12.47
CA SER A 69 -3.08 15.41 -11.57
C SER A 69 -3.10 14.72 -10.20
N VAL A 70 -2.17 15.13 -9.34
CA VAL A 70 -2.06 14.62 -7.97
C VAL A 70 -2.39 15.75 -7.01
N ARG A 71 -3.20 15.42 -5.99
CA ARG A 71 -3.49 16.37 -4.92
C ARG A 71 -2.20 16.71 -4.18
N TYR A 72 -1.89 17.99 -4.07
CA TYR A 72 -0.77 18.46 -3.28
C TYR A 72 -1.08 18.31 -1.78
N PHE A 73 -0.21 17.60 -1.06
CA PHE A 73 -0.34 17.39 0.39
C PHE A 73 0.41 18.41 1.23
N GLY A 74 0.82 19.54 0.63
CA GLY A 74 1.68 20.50 1.28
C GLY A 74 3.14 20.05 1.36
N GLN A 75 4.01 20.99 1.76
CA GLN A 75 5.40 20.68 2.04
C GLN A 75 5.51 19.86 3.34
N ARG A 76 5.90 18.60 3.21
CA ARG A 76 6.18 17.73 4.35
C ARG A 76 7.42 18.19 5.12
N ARG A 77 7.33 18.19 6.45
CA ARG A 77 8.48 18.55 7.32
C ARG A 77 9.30 17.30 7.61
N TYR A 78 10.61 17.41 7.42
CA TYR A 78 11.54 16.37 7.86
C TYR A 78 11.47 16.21 9.37
N ARG A 79 11.50 14.97 9.85
CA ARG A 79 11.59 14.64 11.28
C ARG A 79 12.76 13.72 11.57
N SER A 80 13.45 13.95 12.66
CA SER A 80 14.33 12.94 13.25
C SER A 80 13.50 11.81 13.83
N ALA A 81 14.06 10.59 13.87
CA ALA A 81 13.38 9.44 14.47
C ALA A 81 13.03 9.72 15.94
N SER A 82 11.79 9.44 16.35
CA SER A 82 11.37 9.44 17.76
C SER A 82 11.45 8.02 18.35
N VAL A 83 11.44 7.94 19.68
CA VAL A 83 11.47 6.66 20.42
C VAL A 83 10.23 5.80 20.13
N ASP A 84 9.06 6.43 19.94
CA ASP A 84 7.79 5.72 19.69
C ASP A 84 7.69 5.04 18.32
N GLU A 85 8.64 5.29 17.42
CA GLU A 85 8.75 4.65 16.11
C GLU A 85 9.73 3.47 16.11
N LEU A 86 10.31 3.13 17.27
CA LEU A 86 11.19 1.99 17.44
C LEU A 86 10.37 0.72 17.60
N THR A 87 10.64 -0.23 16.72
CA THR A 87 10.02 -1.56 16.77
C THR A 87 10.82 -2.44 17.72
N THR A 88 10.14 -3.12 18.63
CA THR A 88 10.75 -4.05 19.61
C THR A 88 11.22 -5.36 18.97
N ARG A 89 10.70 -5.70 17.78
CA ARG A 89 10.91 -6.99 17.12
C ARG A 89 11.95 -6.88 15.99
N PRO A 90 12.92 -7.81 15.91
CA PRO A 90 13.91 -7.80 14.84
C PRO A 90 13.25 -8.18 13.50
N ALA A 91 13.13 -7.20 12.60
CA ALA A 91 12.60 -7.38 11.26
C ALA A 91 13.71 -7.78 10.27
N LYS A 92 13.49 -8.84 9.48
CA LYS A 92 14.42 -9.32 8.45
C LYS A 92 13.92 -8.90 7.07
N GLN A 93 14.63 -7.99 6.41
CA GLN A 93 14.40 -7.67 5.01
C GLN A 93 14.74 -8.90 4.15
N LEU A 94 13.80 -9.28 3.28
CA LEU A 94 13.99 -10.38 2.34
C LEU A 94 14.50 -9.82 1.00
N ARG A 95 14.99 -10.72 0.14
CA ARG A 95 15.39 -10.34 -1.21
C ARG A 95 14.19 -9.80 -1.98
N HIS A 96 14.44 -8.81 -2.82
CA HIS A 96 13.44 -8.20 -3.68
C HIS A 96 14.05 -7.92 -5.05
N ASP A 97 13.18 -7.78 -6.05
CA ASP A 97 13.58 -7.42 -7.39
C ASP A 97 14.10 -5.98 -7.45
N GLN A 98 14.90 -5.69 -8.48
CA GLN A 98 15.34 -4.32 -8.78
C GLN A 98 14.21 -3.53 -9.44
N SER A 99 14.06 -2.27 -9.03
CA SER A 99 13.09 -1.34 -9.61
C SER A 99 13.62 0.09 -9.49
N PRO A 100 13.37 0.98 -10.46
CA PRO A 100 13.68 2.41 -10.33
C PRO A 100 13.03 3.08 -9.11
N TRP A 101 11.98 2.46 -8.56
CA TRP A 101 11.21 2.96 -7.41
C TRP A 101 11.57 2.29 -6.09
N ILE A 102 12.59 1.43 -6.08
CA ILE A 102 13.11 0.78 -4.89
C ILE A 102 14.53 1.29 -4.66
N VAL A 103 14.78 1.92 -3.52
CA VAL A 103 16.13 2.30 -3.11
C VAL A 103 16.93 1.03 -2.81
N GLU A 104 18.07 0.89 -3.47
CA GLU A 104 19.00 -0.21 -3.22
C GLU A 104 19.43 -0.25 -1.75
N PRO A 105 19.45 -1.44 -1.10
CA PRO A 105 19.81 -1.57 0.30
C PRO A 105 21.20 -0.97 0.60
N ARG A 106 21.24 0.04 1.47
CA ARG A 106 22.48 0.66 1.98
C ARG A 106 22.38 0.81 3.49
N ALA A 107 23.44 0.45 4.21
CA ALA A 107 23.40 0.41 5.69
C ALA A 107 23.00 1.74 6.34
N SER A 108 23.41 2.86 5.75
CA SER A 108 23.12 4.22 6.22
C SER A 108 21.75 4.75 5.80
N TRP A 109 21.08 4.13 4.83
CA TRP A 109 19.80 4.60 4.33
C TRP A 109 18.65 3.98 5.12
N LYS A 110 17.81 4.84 5.73
CA LYS A 110 16.66 4.43 6.54
C LYS A 110 15.34 5.01 6.03
N GLY A 111 15.33 5.51 4.79
CA GLY A 111 14.24 6.29 4.23
C GLY A 111 14.19 7.72 4.78
N ILE A 112 13.19 8.46 4.34
CA ILE A 112 12.99 9.87 4.70
C ILE A 112 11.81 9.94 5.66
N ARG A 113 12.09 10.33 6.91
CA ARG A 113 11.04 10.56 7.89
C ARG A 113 10.44 11.93 7.70
N ALA A 114 9.13 11.94 7.55
CA ALA A 114 8.36 13.13 7.27
C ALA A 114 7.09 13.12 8.12
N SER A 115 6.57 14.30 8.45
CA SER A 115 5.20 14.45 8.92
C SER A 115 4.39 15.27 7.95
N ALA A 116 3.15 14.86 7.73
CA ALA A 116 2.15 15.65 7.04
C ALA A 116 1.91 16.99 7.79
N PHE A 117 1.53 18.01 7.04
CA PHE A 117 1.07 19.27 7.60
C PHE A 117 -0.40 19.11 8.03
N ASN A 118 -0.81 19.71 9.16
CA ASN A 118 -2.14 19.55 9.79
C ASN A 118 -3.36 19.86 8.90
N GLN A 119 -3.18 20.32 7.65
CA GLN A 119 -4.28 20.61 6.71
C GLN A 119 -4.89 19.36 6.05
N MET A 120 -4.34 18.16 6.26
CA MET A 120 -4.87 16.93 5.66
C MET A 120 -6.31 16.59 6.10
N GLU A 121 -6.62 16.75 7.39
CA GLU A 121 -7.92 16.38 7.96
C GLU A 121 -9.09 17.21 7.41
N ALA A 122 -8.84 18.48 7.07
CA ALA A 122 -9.87 19.39 6.55
C ALA A 122 -10.30 19.07 5.10
N SER A 123 -9.60 18.14 4.44
CA SER A 123 -9.56 18.05 2.99
C SER A 123 -10.21 16.77 2.43
N PHE A 124 -10.43 15.75 3.27
CA PHE A 124 -11.08 14.49 2.90
C PHE A 124 -12.47 14.44 3.53
N SER A 125 -13.50 14.62 2.71
CA SER A 125 -14.86 14.94 3.17
C SER A 125 -15.68 13.74 3.69
N SER A 126 -15.12 12.54 3.74
CA SER A 126 -15.87 11.32 4.10
C SER A 126 -15.01 10.31 4.87
N ARG A 127 -14.63 10.67 6.10
CA ARG A 127 -14.12 9.66 7.03
C ARG A 127 -15.19 8.60 7.26
N VAL A 128 -14.83 7.34 7.10
CA VAL A 128 -15.69 6.18 7.31
C VAL A 128 -15.09 5.35 8.43
N ILE A 129 -15.89 5.14 9.47
CA ILE A 129 -15.54 4.33 10.63
C ILE A 129 -16.59 3.23 10.75
N PHE A 130 -16.16 1.98 10.77
CA PHE A 130 -17.03 0.86 11.09
C PHE A 130 -16.25 -0.31 11.68
N GLU A 131 -16.97 -1.12 12.44
CA GLU A 131 -16.56 -2.46 12.84
C GLU A 131 -17.61 -3.44 12.32
N ASP A 132 -17.16 -4.54 11.73
CA ASP A 132 -18.02 -5.59 11.21
C ASP A 132 -17.60 -6.94 11.82
N ASN A 133 -18.52 -7.58 12.53
CA ASN A 133 -18.31 -8.91 13.14
C ASN A 133 -18.53 -10.05 12.13
N LEU A 134 -18.94 -9.73 10.89
CA LEU A 134 -19.14 -10.66 9.80
C LEU A 134 -20.13 -11.80 10.11
N ALA A 135 -21.03 -11.60 11.08
CA ALA A 135 -22.08 -12.57 11.39
C ALA A 135 -23.12 -12.68 10.27
N ASP A 136 -23.39 -11.55 9.60
CA ASP A 136 -24.16 -11.48 8.37
C ASP A 136 -23.40 -10.62 7.33
N ILE A 137 -23.07 -11.23 6.19
CA ILE A 137 -22.25 -10.59 5.17
C ILE A 137 -23.09 -9.59 4.39
N GLN A 138 -22.88 -8.32 4.70
CA GLN A 138 -23.54 -7.20 4.02
C GLN A 138 -23.05 -7.08 2.57
N PRO A 139 -23.87 -7.41 1.54
CA PRO A 139 -23.42 -7.40 0.15
C PRO A 139 -23.07 -6.00 -0.36
N ALA A 140 -23.58 -4.94 0.28
CA ALA A 140 -23.22 -3.56 -0.01
C ALA A 140 -21.78 -3.21 0.40
N ARG A 141 -21.23 -3.91 1.40
CA ARG A 141 -19.90 -3.67 1.95
C ARG A 141 -18.87 -4.65 1.39
N TRP A 142 -19.24 -5.92 1.32
CA TRP A 142 -18.34 -7.02 0.99
C TRP A 142 -18.71 -7.68 -0.33
N LEU A 143 -17.68 -8.02 -1.10
CA LEU A 143 -17.75 -8.86 -2.28
C LEU A 143 -17.08 -10.20 -1.95
N LEU A 144 -17.87 -11.28 -2.02
CA LEU A 144 -17.33 -12.64 -2.02
C LEU A 144 -16.73 -12.91 -3.40
N ARG A 145 -15.43 -13.14 -3.49
CA ARG A 145 -14.75 -13.26 -4.78
C ARG A 145 -15.05 -14.61 -5.45
N ASN A 146 -15.12 -14.58 -6.78
CA ASN A 146 -15.39 -15.75 -7.62
C ASN A 146 -14.40 -15.86 -8.80
N ASP A 147 -13.14 -15.54 -8.57
CA ASP A 147 -12.08 -15.39 -9.57
C ASP A 147 -10.76 -16.06 -9.12
N THR A 148 -9.64 -15.72 -9.74
CA THR A 148 -8.31 -16.19 -9.34
C THR A 148 -7.24 -15.24 -9.87
N PHE A 149 -5.98 -15.46 -9.48
CA PHE A 149 -4.81 -14.76 -10.00
C PHE A 149 -3.67 -15.75 -10.30
N PRO A 150 -2.65 -15.38 -11.09
CA PRO A 150 -1.64 -16.32 -11.59
C PRO A 150 -0.93 -17.15 -10.50
N GLY A 151 -0.60 -16.52 -9.37
CA GLY A 151 0.07 -17.15 -8.22
C GLY A 151 -0.81 -18.09 -7.39
N ASN A 152 -2.14 -17.97 -7.47
CA ASN A 152 -3.07 -18.83 -6.75
C ASN A 152 -3.24 -20.16 -7.50
N LEU A 153 -3.08 -21.29 -6.81
CA LEU A 153 -3.34 -22.63 -7.36
C LEU A 153 -4.82 -23.01 -7.37
N GLY A 154 -5.67 -22.28 -6.66
CA GLY A 154 -7.11 -22.50 -6.59
C GLY A 154 -7.95 -21.44 -7.29
N LEU A 155 -9.27 -21.65 -7.28
CA LEU A 155 -10.27 -20.66 -7.68
C LEU A 155 -10.98 -20.15 -6.43
N PHE A 156 -11.07 -18.84 -6.27
CA PHE A 156 -11.94 -18.28 -5.23
C PHE A 156 -13.39 -18.62 -5.54
N ARG A 157 -14.12 -19.07 -4.52
CA ARG A 157 -15.52 -19.44 -4.61
C ARG A 157 -16.28 -18.87 -3.42
N PRO A 158 -17.45 -18.24 -3.63
CA PRO A 158 -18.29 -17.79 -2.52
C PRO A 158 -18.66 -18.91 -1.54
N ALA A 159 -18.84 -20.13 -2.04
CA ALA A 159 -19.14 -21.32 -1.22
C ALA A 159 -18.05 -21.68 -0.21
N ASN A 160 -16.81 -21.19 -0.41
CA ASN A 160 -15.69 -21.43 0.49
C ASN A 160 -15.59 -20.39 1.62
N VAL A 161 -16.45 -19.37 1.61
CA VAL A 161 -16.60 -18.38 2.68
C VAL A 161 -17.77 -18.82 3.55
N ILE A 162 -17.47 -19.43 4.69
CA ILE A 162 -18.47 -20.10 5.53
C ILE A 162 -18.69 -19.28 6.80
N PRO A 163 -19.88 -18.68 7.01
CA PRO A 163 -20.21 -17.99 8.26
C PRO A 163 -20.05 -18.91 9.47
N GLN A 164 -19.55 -18.36 10.58
CA GLN A 164 -19.37 -19.09 11.83
C GLN A 164 -20.51 -18.77 12.80
N LEU A 165 -21.00 -19.79 13.52
CA LEU A 165 -22.09 -19.63 14.51
C LEU A 165 -21.78 -18.58 15.58
N SER A 166 -20.51 -18.43 15.95
CA SER A 166 -20.03 -17.46 16.94
C SER A 166 -19.78 -16.06 16.37
N GLY A 167 -20.23 -15.79 15.13
CA GLY A 167 -19.79 -14.65 14.32
C GLY A 167 -18.43 -14.88 13.66
N GLY A 168 -18.18 -14.16 12.57
CA GLY A 168 -17.00 -14.32 11.73
C GLY A 168 -17.19 -15.24 10.53
N LEU A 169 -16.10 -15.43 9.78
CA LEU A 169 -15.99 -16.26 8.59
C LEU A 169 -14.90 -17.30 8.75
N SER A 170 -15.14 -18.49 8.19
CA SER A 170 -14.11 -19.46 7.87
C SER A 170 -13.81 -19.37 6.37
N LEU A 171 -12.54 -19.10 6.04
CA LEU A 171 -12.04 -19.00 4.67
C LEU A 171 -11.34 -20.32 4.31
N THR A 172 -12.05 -21.19 3.58
CA THR A 172 -11.65 -22.59 3.41
C THR A 172 -11.01 -22.86 2.05
N VAL A 173 -9.93 -23.64 2.05
CA VAL A 173 -9.31 -24.21 0.84
C VAL A 173 -9.66 -25.68 0.76
N ILE A 174 -10.22 -26.12 -0.37
CA ILE A 174 -10.71 -27.49 -0.58
C ILE A 174 -10.04 -28.07 -1.83
N LYS A 175 -9.67 -29.36 -1.76
CA LYS A 175 -9.26 -30.11 -2.94
C LYS A 175 -10.49 -30.62 -3.68
N GLU A 176 -10.77 -30.02 -4.84
CA GLU A 176 -11.89 -30.41 -5.69
C GLU A 176 -11.59 -30.12 -7.17
N PRO A 177 -12.01 -31.01 -8.09
CA PRO A 177 -11.82 -30.80 -9.52
C PRO A 177 -12.79 -29.72 -10.05
N LEU A 178 -12.25 -28.60 -10.53
CA LEU A 178 -13.03 -27.46 -11.08
C LEU A 178 -12.78 -27.26 -12.58
N GLY A 179 -12.22 -28.26 -13.26
CA GLY A 179 -11.85 -28.22 -14.67
C GLY A 179 -10.52 -27.50 -14.93
N VAL A 180 -10.43 -26.22 -14.60
CA VAL A 180 -9.23 -25.38 -14.86
C VAL A 180 -8.23 -25.36 -13.68
N ARG A 181 -8.69 -25.75 -12.48
CA ARG A 181 -7.88 -25.91 -11.26
C ARG A 181 -8.44 -27.11 -10.48
N ASN A 182 -7.62 -27.64 -9.56
CA ASN A 182 -7.98 -28.79 -8.71
C ASN A 182 -8.18 -28.40 -7.23
N LEU A 183 -8.34 -27.11 -6.97
CA LEU A 183 -8.49 -26.52 -5.65
C LEU A 183 -9.49 -25.36 -5.74
N SER A 184 -10.35 -25.22 -4.75
CA SER A 184 -11.07 -23.99 -4.45
C SER A 184 -10.46 -23.30 -3.23
N ALA A 185 -10.68 -21.99 -3.13
CA ALA A 185 -10.16 -21.12 -2.09
C ALA A 185 -11.21 -20.06 -1.72
N ALA A 186 -10.91 -19.25 -0.71
CA ALA A 186 -11.81 -18.23 -0.21
C ALA A 186 -11.17 -16.84 -0.19
N ALA A 187 -11.91 -15.83 -0.66
CA ALA A 187 -11.52 -14.44 -0.58
C ALA A 187 -12.75 -13.54 -0.44
N VAL A 188 -12.61 -12.50 0.37
CA VAL A 188 -13.57 -11.41 0.54
C VAL A 188 -12.84 -10.09 0.31
N SER A 189 -13.47 -9.17 -0.40
CA SER A 189 -12.95 -7.81 -0.57
C SER A 189 -14.00 -6.77 -0.20
N SER A 190 -13.58 -5.58 0.18
CA SER A 190 -14.48 -4.43 0.22
C SER A 190 -14.97 -4.11 -1.20
N ARG A 191 -16.18 -3.56 -1.28
CA ARG A 191 -16.64 -2.87 -2.49
C ARG A 191 -16.08 -1.46 -2.59
N SER A 192 -15.88 -0.82 -1.45
CA SER A 192 -15.36 0.54 -1.39
C SER A 192 -13.86 0.63 -1.52
N ASN A 193 -13.42 1.74 -2.09
CA ASN A 193 -12.01 2.15 -2.09
C ASN A 193 -11.73 3.06 -0.91
N PHE A 194 -10.63 2.79 -0.23
CA PHE A 194 -10.17 3.56 0.92
C PHE A 194 -8.85 4.25 0.60
N LEU A 195 -8.63 5.40 1.22
CA LEU A 195 -7.39 6.16 1.11
C LEU A 195 -6.97 6.62 2.50
N PHE A 196 -5.84 6.12 2.99
CA PHE A 196 -5.28 6.40 4.31
C PHE A 196 -6.22 6.06 5.50
N GLY A 197 -5.64 5.66 6.63
CA GLY A 197 -6.37 5.28 7.83
C GLY A 197 -5.82 4.02 8.48
N ARG A 198 -6.63 3.44 9.37
CA ARG A 198 -6.36 2.19 10.07
C ARG A 198 -7.31 1.10 9.61
N PHE A 199 -6.74 -0.06 9.27
CA PHE A 199 -7.44 -1.27 8.87
C PHE A 199 -6.99 -2.37 9.81
N GLU A 200 -7.92 -2.94 10.56
CA GLU A 200 -7.63 -3.97 11.56
C GLU A 200 -8.49 -5.21 11.31
N VAL A 201 -7.90 -6.37 11.57
CA VAL A 201 -8.56 -7.67 11.47
C VAL A 201 -8.21 -8.53 12.69
N ALA A 202 -9.21 -9.21 13.24
CA ALA A 202 -9.00 -10.29 14.19
C ALA A 202 -9.03 -11.62 13.41
N LEU A 203 -7.88 -12.26 13.25
CA LEU A 203 -7.74 -13.49 12.45
C LEU A 203 -6.94 -14.59 13.16
N GLN A 204 -7.22 -15.83 12.79
CA GLN A 204 -6.45 -17.03 13.11
C GLN A 204 -6.05 -17.66 11.77
N ALA A 205 -4.75 -17.72 11.51
CA ALA A 205 -4.22 -18.21 10.25
C ALA A 205 -4.31 -19.74 10.16
N THR A 206 -4.08 -20.28 8.96
CA THR A 206 -3.85 -21.72 8.79
C THR A 206 -2.39 -22.07 9.05
N ASN A 207 -2.09 -23.28 9.52
CA ASN A 207 -0.75 -23.85 9.60
C ASN A 207 -0.50 -24.94 8.55
N VAL A 208 -1.27 -24.97 7.46
CA VAL A 208 -1.06 -25.94 6.38
C VAL A 208 0.01 -25.41 5.42
N PRO A 209 1.15 -26.10 5.27
CA PRO A 209 2.17 -25.71 4.29
C PRO A 209 1.59 -25.55 2.89
N GLY A 210 2.06 -24.53 2.16
CA GLY A 210 1.61 -24.12 0.85
C GLY A 210 0.34 -23.27 0.82
N LEU A 211 -0.29 -23.00 1.97
CA LEU A 211 -1.35 -21.99 2.08
C LEU A 211 -0.80 -20.66 2.60
N VAL A 212 -1.45 -19.57 2.20
CA VAL A 212 -1.22 -18.21 2.70
C VAL A 212 -2.53 -17.64 3.19
N THR A 213 -2.53 -17.07 4.39
CA THR A 213 -3.62 -16.24 4.92
C THR A 213 -3.21 -14.78 4.78
N GLY A 214 -3.98 -13.99 4.05
CA GLY A 214 -3.66 -12.59 3.75
C GLY A 214 -4.74 -11.62 4.24
N PHE A 215 -4.30 -10.45 4.69
CA PHE A 215 -5.09 -9.25 4.95
C PHE A 215 -4.36 -8.04 4.36
N PHE A 216 -4.93 -7.38 3.37
CA PHE A 216 -4.16 -6.45 2.55
C PHE A 216 -5.01 -5.40 1.86
N LEU A 217 -4.39 -4.30 1.48
CA LEU A 217 -4.96 -3.26 0.63
C LEU A 217 -4.43 -3.44 -0.79
N HIS A 218 -5.28 -3.36 -1.81
CA HIS A 218 -4.86 -3.56 -3.20
C HIS A 218 -5.63 -2.71 -4.21
N ARG A 219 -4.91 -2.25 -5.25
CA ARG A 219 -5.45 -1.78 -6.53
C ARG A 219 -4.63 -2.33 -7.70
N GLU A 220 -5.24 -2.42 -8.88
CA GLU A 220 -4.63 -3.08 -10.03
C GLU A 220 -3.68 -2.20 -10.87
N SER A 221 -4.11 -0.99 -11.29
CA SER A 221 -3.33 -0.17 -12.25
C SER A 221 -3.47 1.33 -11.96
N PRO A 222 -2.38 2.06 -11.65
CA PRO A 222 -1.06 1.53 -11.28
C PRO A 222 -1.18 0.61 -10.06
N ARG A 223 -0.49 -0.53 -10.10
CA ARG A 223 -0.50 -1.48 -8.97
C ARG A 223 0.08 -0.84 -7.71
N GLN A 224 -0.69 -0.85 -6.64
CA GLN A 224 -0.23 -0.52 -5.29
C GLN A 224 -0.87 -1.48 -4.30
N GLU A 225 -0.08 -1.93 -3.34
CA GLU A 225 -0.51 -2.97 -2.39
C GLU A 225 0.26 -2.86 -1.08
N ILE A 226 -0.43 -3.13 0.04
CA ILE A 226 0.13 -3.15 1.40
C ILE A 226 -0.35 -4.42 2.11
N ASP A 227 0.59 -5.25 2.54
CA ASP A 227 0.29 -6.63 2.93
C ASP A 227 0.52 -6.93 4.42
N VAL A 228 -0.37 -7.75 4.97
CA VAL A 228 -0.18 -8.64 6.12
C VAL A 228 -0.40 -10.07 5.63
N GLU A 229 0.64 -10.89 5.61
CA GLU A 229 0.58 -12.29 5.19
C GLU A 229 1.17 -13.22 6.24
N ILE A 230 0.51 -14.36 6.45
CA ILE A 230 1.00 -15.46 7.29
C ILE A 230 0.98 -16.73 6.45
N THR A 231 2.14 -17.35 6.30
CA THR A 231 2.30 -18.58 5.50
C THR A 231 2.12 -19.80 6.39
N GLY A 232 1.39 -20.80 5.91
CA GLY A 232 1.04 -21.95 6.75
C GLY A 232 2.23 -22.84 7.14
N ASN A 233 3.36 -22.75 6.44
CA ASN A 233 4.61 -23.41 6.88
C ASN A 233 5.37 -22.65 7.98
N ARG A 234 5.02 -21.38 8.24
CA ARG A 234 5.66 -20.48 9.21
C ARG A 234 4.61 -19.60 9.90
N PRO A 235 3.62 -20.19 10.58
CA PRO A 235 2.58 -19.42 11.26
C PRO A 235 3.11 -18.63 12.47
N ASP A 236 4.39 -18.82 12.82
CA ASP A 236 5.15 -18.06 13.82
C ASP A 236 5.75 -16.76 13.28
N ARG A 237 5.52 -16.43 12.01
CA ARG A 237 6.08 -15.26 11.34
C ARG A 237 5.03 -14.49 10.56
N LEU A 238 5.12 -13.18 10.67
CA LEU A 238 4.40 -12.23 9.84
C LEU A 238 5.29 -11.83 8.67
N LEU A 239 4.74 -11.86 7.46
CA LEU A 239 5.31 -11.26 6.26
C LEU A 239 4.55 -9.97 5.97
N VAL A 240 5.26 -8.85 5.96
CA VAL A 240 4.70 -7.56 5.53
C VAL A 240 5.37 -7.12 4.25
N ASN A 241 4.61 -6.50 3.36
CA ASN A 241 5.11 -6.12 2.05
C ASN A 241 4.42 -4.85 1.54
N VAL A 242 5.10 -4.18 0.61
CA VAL A 242 4.56 -3.04 -0.14
C VAL A 242 4.96 -3.24 -1.60
N PHE A 243 3.98 -3.20 -2.48
CA PHE A 243 4.19 -3.06 -3.92
C PHE A 243 3.84 -1.64 -4.33
N TYR A 244 4.71 -1.03 -5.14
CA TYR A 244 4.54 0.36 -5.57
C TYR A 244 4.85 0.52 -7.05
N ASN A 245 3.82 0.88 -7.81
CA ASN A 245 3.94 1.49 -9.13
C ASN A 245 3.54 2.97 -9.07
N PRO A 246 4.27 3.86 -9.78
CA PRO A 246 4.03 5.30 -9.75
C PRO A 246 2.81 5.69 -10.60
N GLY A 247 2.42 6.97 -10.50
CA GLY A 247 1.41 7.58 -11.35
C GLY A 247 0.14 7.99 -10.61
N SER A 248 -0.82 8.49 -11.38
CA SER A 248 -2.18 8.83 -10.94
C SER A 248 -3.18 7.80 -11.45
N GLU A 249 -4.46 8.00 -11.11
CA GLU A 249 -5.56 7.20 -11.66
C GLU A 249 -5.47 7.14 -13.20
N GLY A 250 -5.62 5.95 -13.78
CA GLY A 250 -5.51 5.72 -15.23
C GLY A 250 -4.09 5.71 -15.82
N ALA A 251 -3.04 5.97 -15.03
CA ALA A 251 -1.67 5.84 -15.50
C ALA A 251 -1.31 4.36 -15.71
N LYS A 252 -0.73 4.02 -16.87
CA LYS A 252 -0.37 2.64 -17.25
C LYS A 252 1.07 2.27 -16.87
N PHE A 253 1.56 2.78 -15.74
CA PHE A 253 2.93 2.55 -15.29
C PHE A 253 3.07 1.22 -14.53
N ASP A 254 2.82 0.10 -15.21
CA ASP A 254 2.83 -1.21 -14.57
C ASP A 254 4.20 -1.87 -14.64
N TYR A 255 5.05 -1.62 -13.63
CA TYR A 255 6.39 -2.22 -13.51
C TYR A 255 6.38 -3.66 -12.93
N GLY A 256 5.21 -4.31 -12.94
CA GLY A 256 5.02 -5.68 -12.46
C GLY A 256 4.94 -5.82 -10.93
N TYR A 257 5.11 -7.05 -10.45
CA TYR A 257 4.93 -7.46 -9.05
C TYR A 257 6.24 -7.36 -8.26
N ARG A 258 6.78 -6.16 -8.11
CA ARG A 258 8.07 -5.93 -7.44
C ARG A 258 7.86 -5.45 -6.01
N GLY A 259 7.60 -6.42 -5.13
CA GLY A 259 7.43 -6.18 -3.69
C GLY A 259 8.76 -6.05 -2.97
N THR A 260 8.74 -5.51 -1.76
CA THR A 260 9.90 -5.36 -0.88
C THR A 260 9.66 -6.04 0.47
N PRO A 261 9.54 -7.38 0.54
CA PRO A 261 9.01 -8.08 1.72
C PRO A 261 9.93 -8.04 2.94
N VAL A 262 9.32 -8.01 4.12
CA VAL A 262 9.98 -8.04 5.43
C VAL A 262 9.34 -9.13 6.30
N SER A 263 10.16 -10.02 6.86
CA SER A 263 9.73 -11.08 7.76
C SER A 263 9.94 -10.68 9.23
N ILE A 264 8.91 -10.81 10.05
CA ILE A 264 8.87 -10.39 11.45
C ILE A 264 8.48 -11.60 12.31
N PRO A 265 9.27 -11.98 13.34
CA PRO A 265 8.86 -13.03 14.26
C PRO A 265 7.67 -12.58 15.11
N LEU A 266 6.66 -13.44 15.26
CA LEU A 266 5.48 -13.15 16.06
C LEU A 266 5.67 -13.43 17.54
N GLY A 267 6.54 -14.38 17.89
CA GLY A 267 6.71 -14.87 19.26
C GLY A 267 5.60 -15.83 19.72
N PHE A 268 4.64 -16.12 18.85
CA PHE A 268 3.54 -17.06 19.04
C PHE A 268 3.19 -17.71 17.69
N ASP A 269 2.40 -18.78 17.70
CA ASP A 269 1.87 -19.44 16.51
C ASP A 269 0.46 -18.89 16.19
N ALA A 270 0.35 -18.07 15.13
CA ALA A 270 -0.88 -17.40 14.73
C ALA A 270 -1.97 -18.36 14.22
N SER A 271 -1.69 -19.66 14.12
CA SER A 271 -2.68 -20.68 13.79
C SER A 271 -3.41 -21.24 15.00
N LYS A 272 -2.97 -20.93 16.22
CA LYS A 272 -3.52 -21.55 17.44
C LYS A 272 -4.69 -20.78 18.03
N THR A 273 -4.67 -19.46 17.90
CA THR A 273 -5.65 -18.55 18.49
C THR A 273 -5.88 -17.33 17.59
N LEU A 274 -6.94 -16.58 17.86
CA LEU A 274 -7.19 -15.29 17.21
C LEU A 274 -6.19 -14.24 17.71
N HIS A 275 -5.63 -13.48 16.77
CA HIS A 275 -4.78 -12.31 17.04
C HIS A 275 -5.28 -11.12 16.21
N ARG A 276 -4.97 -9.90 16.66
CA ARG A 276 -5.29 -8.68 15.92
C ARG A 276 -4.09 -8.25 15.10
N PHE A 277 -4.32 -8.00 13.81
CA PHE A 277 -3.32 -7.43 12.91
C PHE A 277 -3.88 -6.14 12.35
N ALA A 278 -3.06 -5.09 12.30
CA ALA A 278 -3.50 -3.82 11.72
C ALA A 278 -2.46 -3.21 10.80
N ILE A 279 -2.96 -2.54 9.76
CA ILE A 279 -2.23 -1.65 8.87
C ILE A 279 -2.71 -0.24 9.19
N GLU A 280 -1.79 0.64 9.57
CA GLU A 280 -2.01 2.07 9.54
C GLU A 280 -1.23 2.66 8.38
N TRP A 281 -1.92 3.46 7.58
CA TRP A 281 -1.38 3.98 6.33
C TRP A 281 -1.70 5.47 6.23
N ASP A 282 -0.68 6.28 6.01
CA ASP A 282 -0.81 7.69 5.70
C ASP A 282 0.18 8.10 4.58
N PRO A 283 0.24 9.37 4.13
CA PRO A 283 1.16 9.79 3.07
C PRO A 283 2.65 9.74 3.39
N CYS A 284 3.02 9.54 4.66
CA CYS A 284 4.39 9.58 5.16
C CYS A 284 4.89 8.20 5.60
N PHE A 285 4.00 7.35 6.09
CA PHE A 285 4.34 6.03 6.61
C PHE A 285 3.27 4.96 6.39
N VAL A 286 3.73 3.71 6.49
CA VAL A 286 2.90 2.55 6.74
C VAL A 286 3.40 1.88 8.02
N ARG A 287 2.50 1.60 8.96
CA ARG A 287 2.80 0.95 10.23
C ARG A 287 2.00 -0.33 10.35
N TRP A 288 2.64 -1.38 10.84
CA TRP A 288 2.02 -2.67 11.09
C TRP A 288 1.97 -2.95 12.58
N PHE A 289 0.82 -3.41 13.05
CA PHE A 289 0.60 -3.74 14.45
C PHE A 289 0.18 -5.19 14.62
N VAL A 290 0.59 -5.79 15.73
CA VAL A 290 0.16 -7.11 16.19
C VAL A 290 -0.32 -6.97 17.63
N ASP A 291 -1.57 -7.33 17.89
CA ASP A 291 -2.24 -7.21 19.18
C ASP A 291 -2.21 -5.81 19.83
N GLY A 292 -2.00 -4.77 19.01
CA GLY A 292 -1.88 -3.37 19.43
C GLY A 292 -0.44 -2.87 19.55
N GLU A 293 0.56 -3.76 19.44
CA GLU A 293 1.98 -3.41 19.46
C GLU A 293 2.48 -3.07 18.05
N LEU A 294 3.21 -1.95 17.89
CA LEU A 294 3.88 -1.60 16.64
C LEU A 294 5.05 -2.56 16.36
N VAL A 295 4.93 -3.37 15.30
CA VAL A 295 5.97 -4.37 14.95
C VAL A 295 6.83 -3.97 13.76
N HIS A 296 6.33 -3.08 12.90
CA HIS A 296 7.09 -2.55 11.76
C HIS A 296 6.59 -1.19 11.32
N CYS A 297 7.50 -0.32 10.87
CA CYS A 297 7.20 0.98 10.29
C CYS A 297 8.04 1.17 9.03
N ARG A 298 7.39 1.58 7.95
CA ARG A 298 8.01 2.06 6.72
C ARG A 298 7.73 3.53 6.54
N VAL A 299 8.74 4.25 6.11
CA VAL A 299 8.67 5.67 5.77
C VAL A 299 8.95 5.86 4.28
N THR A 300 8.65 7.04 3.74
CA THR A 300 8.85 7.29 2.31
C THR A 300 10.31 7.07 1.89
N TRP A 301 10.50 6.43 0.73
CA TRP A 301 11.77 5.94 0.21
C TRP A 301 12.51 4.94 1.11
N GLY A 302 11.84 4.29 2.05
CA GLY A 302 12.38 3.26 2.93
C GLY A 302 11.75 1.87 2.71
N PRO A 303 12.02 1.16 1.58
CA PRO A 303 12.85 1.57 0.45
C PRO A 303 12.07 2.17 -0.74
N THR A 304 10.74 2.17 -0.70
CA THR A 304 9.87 2.70 -1.76
C THR A 304 9.16 3.97 -1.32
N PRO A 305 8.59 4.77 -2.24
CA PRO A 305 7.52 5.68 -1.88
C PRO A 305 6.38 4.96 -1.14
N ILE A 306 5.59 5.73 -0.40
CA ILE A 306 4.39 5.21 0.25
C ILE A 306 3.27 5.18 -0.80
N PRO A 307 2.48 4.09 -0.92
CA PRO A 307 1.26 4.07 -1.71
C PRO A 307 0.39 5.29 -1.41
N HIS A 308 -0.19 5.86 -2.46
CA HIS A 308 -0.90 7.14 -2.39
C HIS A 308 -2.22 7.14 -3.14
N LEU A 309 -2.57 6.01 -3.76
CA LEU A 309 -3.78 5.85 -4.52
C LEU A 309 -4.81 5.02 -3.75
N PRO A 310 -6.12 5.28 -3.92
CA PRO A 310 -7.15 4.50 -3.25
C PRO A 310 -7.05 3.00 -3.55
N MET A 311 -7.31 2.19 -2.52
CA MET A 311 -7.21 0.73 -2.57
C MET A 311 -8.45 0.07 -1.95
N THR A 312 -8.79 -1.11 -2.44
CA THR A 312 -9.79 -1.98 -1.81
C THR A 312 -9.13 -2.82 -0.72
N LEU A 313 -9.88 -3.14 0.35
CA LEU A 313 -9.42 -4.01 1.43
C LEU A 313 -9.76 -5.47 1.10
N HIS A 314 -8.85 -6.40 1.35
CA HIS A 314 -9.01 -7.83 1.06
C HIS A 314 -8.64 -8.68 2.27
N VAL A 315 -9.33 -9.81 2.41
CA VAL A 315 -8.93 -10.92 3.27
C VAL A 315 -9.13 -12.23 2.53
N ASN A 316 -8.14 -13.11 2.55
CA ASN A 316 -8.19 -14.37 1.81
C ASN A 316 -7.41 -15.50 2.49
N THR A 317 -7.67 -16.72 2.04
CA THR A 317 -6.79 -17.86 2.28
C THR A 317 -6.70 -18.68 1.01
N TRP A 318 -5.49 -18.90 0.51
CA TRP A 318 -5.25 -19.43 -0.82
C TRP A 318 -4.02 -20.34 -0.90
N PRO A 319 -4.04 -21.37 -1.77
CA PRO A 319 -2.88 -22.20 -2.03
C PRO A 319 -1.92 -21.50 -3.01
N THR A 320 -0.69 -21.22 -2.58
CA THR A 320 0.30 -20.57 -3.44
C THR A 320 1.01 -21.54 -4.36
N ARG A 321 1.34 -21.07 -5.57
CA ARG A 321 2.25 -21.77 -6.49
C ARG A 321 3.70 -21.71 -6.02
N SER A 322 4.07 -20.70 -5.24
CA SER A 322 5.47 -20.47 -4.82
C SER A 322 5.85 -21.38 -3.65
N HIS A 323 6.71 -22.35 -3.90
CA HIS A 323 7.31 -23.18 -2.85
C HIS A 323 8.24 -22.37 -1.94
N GLU A 324 8.90 -21.33 -2.45
CA GLU A 324 9.79 -20.48 -1.65
C GLU A 324 9.01 -19.65 -0.63
N LEU A 325 7.78 -19.24 -0.98
CA LEU A 325 6.92 -18.44 -0.11
C LEU A 325 6.37 -19.26 1.06
N ALA A 326 5.61 -20.33 0.77
CA ALA A 326 4.86 -21.06 1.79
C ALA A 326 5.21 -22.56 1.88
N GLY A 327 6.27 -23.01 1.21
CA GLY A 327 6.60 -24.43 1.10
C GLY A 327 5.69 -25.18 0.13
N ARG A 328 5.89 -26.50 0.03
CA ARG A 328 5.06 -27.37 -0.81
C ARG A 328 3.69 -27.56 -0.16
N LEU A 329 2.63 -27.44 -0.97
CA LEU A 329 1.26 -27.66 -0.51
C LEU A 329 1.04 -29.06 0.07
N ALA A 330 0.63 -29.12 1.34
CA ALA A 330 0.30 -30.36 2.03
C ALA A 330 -1.14 -30.80 1.73
N LEU A 331 -1.38 -31.35 0.52
CA LEU A 331 -2.72 -31.73 0.02
C LEU A 331 -3.53 -32.66 0.94
N ARG A 332 -2.87 -33.51 1.74
CA ARG A 332 -3.54 -34.43 2.67
C ARG A 332 -4.13 -33.73 3.90
N ALA A 333 -3.74 -32.48 4.15
CA ALA A 333 -4.25 -31.66 5.24
C ALA A 333 -5.44 -30.77 4.81
N LEU A 334 -5.94 -30.94 3.58
CA LEU A 334 -7.14 -30.24 3.11
C LEU A 334 -8.41 -31.08 3.40
N PRO A 335 -9.56 -30.46 3.69
CA PRO A 335 -9.78 -29.01 3.70
C PRO A 335 -9.13 -28.31 4.90
N ALA A 336 -8.71 -27.07 4.70
CA ALA A 336 -8.10 -26.26 5.74
C ALA A 336 -8.59 -24.82 5.64
N SER A 337 -8.67 -24.15 6.79
CA SER A 337 -9.27 -22.82 6.87
C SER A 337 -8.44 -21.86 7.70
N ALA A 338 -8.56 -20.57 7.39
CA ALA A 338 -8.30 -19.49 8.33
C ALA A 338 -9.63 -18.94 8.85
N ILE A 339 -9.63 -18.42 10.07
CA ILE A 339 -10.81 -17.81 10.69
C ILE A 339 -10.63 -16.29 10.74
N VAL A 340 -11.64 -15.55 10.31
CA VAL A 340 -11.72 -14.08 10.41
C VAL A 340 -12.88 -13.76 11.33
N ARG A 341 -12.61 -13.18 12.50
CA ARG A 341 -13.66 -12.88 13.48
C ARG A 341 -14.30 -11.51 13.28
N ARG A 342 -13.50 -10.53 12.86
CA ARG A 342 -13.89 -9.13 12.83
C ARG A 342 -12.97 -8.34 11.91
N ILE A 343 -13.52 -7.34 11.25
CA ILE A 343 -12.75 -6.32 10.53
C ILE A 343 -13.22 -4.94 11.01
N SER A 344 -12.26 -4.07 11.32
CA SER A 344 -12.51 -2.68 11.69
C SER A 344 -11.77 -1.74 10.75
N VAL A 345 -12.44 -0.68 10.32
CA VAL A 345 -11.90 0.32 9.40
C VAL A 345 -12.17 1.70 9.96
N ASP A 346 -11.14 2.54 9.97
CA ASP A 346 -11.20 3.97 10.23
C ASP A 346 -10.33 4.66 9.18
N SER A 347 -10.96 5.12 8.09
CA SER A 347 -10.24 5.59 6.89
C SER A 347 -11.01 6.66 6.13
N PHE A 348 -10.41 7.27 5.12
CA PHE A 348 -11.18 8.11 4.19
C PHE A 348 -11.74 7.27 3.05
N ASN A 349 -13.04 7.46 2.76
CA ASN A 349 -13.70 6.83 1.62
C ASN A 349 -13.38 7.60 0.33
N ALA A 350 -12.79 6.91 -0.64
CA ALA A 350 -12.39 7.50 -1.90
C ALA A 350 -13.48 7.44 -2.99
N ASP A 351 -14.58 6.72 -2.75
CA ASP A 351 -15.68 6.61 -3.72
C ASP A 351 -16.60 7.84 -3.72
N THR A 352 -16.66 8.55 -2.60
CA THR A 352 -17.37 9.83 -2.53
C THR A 352 -16.54 10.90 -3.22
N ARG A 353 -16.95 11.31 -4.43
CA ARG A 353 -16.42 12.51 -5.06
C ARG A 353 -16.65 13.71 -4.11
N PRO A 354 -15.68 14.61 -3.94
CA PRO A 354 -16.02 15.96 -3.50
C PRO A 354 -17.04 16.49 -4.48
N GLN A 355 -18.16 17.04 -4.00
CA GLN A 355 -18.97 17.91 -4.85
C GLN A 355 -18.05 19.03 -5.31
N LEU A 356 -17.63 18.98 -6.58
CA LEU A 356 -17.12 20.17 -7.23
C LEU A 356 -18.22 21.21 -7.08
N ALA A 357 -17.95 22.27 -6.32
CA ALA A 357 -18.79 23.45 -6.35
C ALA A 357 -18.93 23.81 -7.83
N SER A 358 -20.16 23.73 -8.34
CA SER A 358 -20.50 24.22 -9.66
C SER A 358 -20.00 25.65 -9.73
N VAL A 359 -19.00 25.91 -10.58
CA VAL A 359 -18.73 27.27 -11.04
C VAL A 359 -20.02 27.70 -11.74
N PRO A 360 -20.70 28.76 -11.31
CA PRO A 360 -21.81 29.29 -12.08
C PRO A 360 -21.26 29.67 -13.46
N GLU A 361 -21.79 29.06 -14.51
CA GLU A 361 -21.70 29.65 -15.84
C GLU A 361 -22.50 30.95 -15.79
N ASP A 362 -21.83 32.04 -15.45
CA ASP A 362 -22.35 33.39 -15.66
C ASP A 362 -21.42 34.15 -16.62
N ILE A 363 -21.92 34.23 -17.86
CA ILE A 363 -21.80 35.27 -18.92
C ILE A 363 -20.45 35.46 -19.62
#